data_AF-A0A452XCA1-F1
#
_entry.id   AF-A0A452XCA1-F1
#
_cell.length_a   1.000
_cell.length_b   1.000
_cell.length_c   1.000
_cell.angle_alpha   90.00
_cell.angle_beta   90.00
_cell.angle_gamma   90.00
#
_symmetry.space_group_name_H-M   'P 1'
#
loop_
_entity.id
_entity.type
_entity.pdbx_description
1 polymer ?
#
loop_
_entity_poly.entity_id
_entity_poly.type
_entity_poly.pdbx_seq_one_letter_code
_entity_poly.pdbx_strand_id
1 'polypeptide(L)'
;QQIAVEPQPLPNRHEKFVWPWMGVLVNVPTEWKDGRQVGESGNRLKGELSQFCPLKVIPLWNFRGHTGNAIVEFAKNWNGFRNALAFEKYFEAGGCGRRDWKQNQNQGSKLCGWVARAEDYNFPGLIGDHLRKNADLKTIDDLENEGTRKNNKLVANLANQIEVKNKYLQELELRYNETTLSLEKMMGQREQRLQAYNEEIRKMQQLARRHSEKIIDENQNLRSELESKMSELNARSKELDDLAAKSSHDKSNLEQEKQKNAIKSNHLKLATAEQQRADEDVVKLVRDQKREKVAALNKILELEQQLEAKQTLELEIQQLKGKLEVMKHMPGHEDSVSKDKINELSEELQDKMDELDAMESLNQTLVIKESKSNTEMQEARKELENGLLNLSGGRAHIGIKRMGELDLKAVSNALGQKLSKEDAEVTAAILCSKWEAEIRNPEWHPFRAVMVDGKEMYDRVAYR
;
A
#
# COMPACT_ATOMS: atom_id res chain seq x y z
N GLN A 1 -36.54 10.70 59.47
CA GLN A 1 -38.00 10.74 59.24
C GLN A 1 -38.23 11.10 57.78
N GLN A 2 -38.45 10.09 56.93
CA GLN A 2 -38.91 10.31 55.55
C GLN A 2 -40.42 10.50 55.62
N ILE A 3 -40.90 11.65 55.17
CA ILE A 3 -42.34 11.91 55.03
C ILE A 3 -42.80 11.09 53.84
N ALA A 4 -43.49 9.99 54.13
CA ALA A 4 -44.22 9.23 53.13
C ALA A 4 -45.33 10.13 52.57
N VAL A 5 -45.17 10.58 51.33
CA VAL A 5 -46.24 11.24 50.59
C VAL A 5 -47.23 10.15 50.21
N GLU A 6 -48.37 10.16 50.89
CA GLU A 6 -49.51 9.31 50.61
C GLU A 6 -49.94 9.48 49.13
N PRO A 7 -50.07 8.40 48.34
CA PRO A 7 -50.45 8.52 46.94
C PRO A 7 -51.89 9.04 46.87
N GLN A 8 -52.08 10.24 46.32
CA GLN A 8 -53.40 10.73 45.95
C GLN A 8 -54.11 9.68 45.09
N PRO A 9 -55.44 9.47 45.25
CA PRO A 9 -56.16 8.47 44.48
C PRO A 9 -55.93 8.73 42.99
N LEU A 10 -55.29 7.77 42.33
CA LEU A 10 -55.10 7.80 40.89
C LEU A 10 -56.48 7.91 40.24
N PRO A 11 -56.67 8.80 39.25
CA PRO A 11 -57.92 8.82 38.48
C PRO A 11 -58.20 7.42 37.95
N ASN A 12 -59.48 7.02 37.94
CA ASN A 12 -59.89 5.70 37.49
C ASN A 12 -59.26 5.41 36.11
N ARG A 13 -58.38 4.41 36.02
CA ARG A 13 -57.60 4.14 34.80
C ARG A 13 -58.46 3.77 33.59
N HIS A 14 -59.69 3.33 33.84
CA HIS A 14 -60.70 3.04 32.81
C HIS A 14 -61.50 4.28 32.38
N GLU A 15 -61.29 5.43 33.03
CA GLU A 15 -61.93 6.69 32.65
C GLU A 15 -61.40 7.18 31.31
N LYS A 16 -62.32 7.53 30.41
CA LYS A 16 -62.00 8.07 29.09
C LYS A 16 -61.97 9.59 29.15
N PHE A 17 -60.81 10.13 28.84
CA PHE A 17 -60.56 11.55 28.69
C PHE A 17 -60.59 11.94 27.22
N VAL A 18 -60.90 13.19 26.96
CA VAL A 18 -60.69 13.77 25.63
C VAL A 18 -59.20 13.98 25.40
N TRP A 19 -58.68 13.49 24.28
CA TRP A 19 -57.30 13.60 23.83
C TRP A 19 -57.24 14.30 22.46
N PRO A 20 -56.53 15.43 22.29
CA PRO A 20 -55.72 16.16 23.28
C PRO A 20 -56.46 16.57 24.54
N TRP A 21 -55.75 16.73 25.66
CA TRP A 21 -56.38 17.14 26.92
C TRP A 21 -57.09 18.48 26.77
N MET A 22 -58.39 18.49 27.05
CA MET A 22 -59.25 19.66 26.95
C MET A 22 -60.03 19.88 28.24
N GLY A 23 -60.19 21.14 28.63
CA GLY A 23 -61.10 21.58 29.67
C GLY A 23 -62.36 22.21 29.08
N VAL A 24 -63.49 22.04 29.74
CA VAL A 24 -64.73 22.74 29.45
C VAL A 24 -64.83 23.92 30.41
N LEU A 25 -65.16 25.10 29.89
CA LEU A 25 -65.44 26.30 30.65
C LEU A 25 -66.85 26.79 30.30
N VAL A 26 -67.70 26.99 31.29
CA VAL A 26 -69.09 27.42 31.13
C VAL A 26 -69.39 28.64 32.01
N ASN A 27 -70.45 29.36 31.68
CA ASN A 27 -70.81 30.65 32.29
C ASN A 27 -69.73 31.73 32.11
N VAL A 28 -69.04 31.70 30.95
CA VAL A 28 -68.17 32.80 30.53
C VAL A 28 -69.02 34.06 30.40
N PRO A 29 -68.65 35.19 31.04
CA PRO A 29 -69.43 36.42 30.98
C PRO A 29 -69.67 36.89 29.54
N THR A 30 -70.92 37.24 29.26
CA THR A 30 -71.35 37.76 27.96
C THR A 30 -72.27 38.94 28.13
N GLU A 31 -72.21 39.87 27.19
CA GLU A 31 -73.06 41.05 27.12
C GLU A 31 -73.87 41.04 25.83
N TRP A 32 -75.10 41.56 25.86
CA TRP A 32 -75.90 41.76 24.66
C TRP A 32 -75.58 43.11 24.05
N LYS A 33 -74.95 43.14 22.87
CA LYS A 33 -74.61 44.37 22.12
C LYS A 33 -74.99 44.20 20.66
N ASP A 34 -75.65 45.22 20.10
CA ASP A 34 -76.00 45.31 18.67
C ASP A 34 -76.71 44.05 18.11
N GLY A 35 -77.62 43.47 18.90
CA GLY A 35 -78.41 42.31 18.50
C GLY A 35 -77.65 40.97 18.54
N ARG A 36 -76.44 40.94 19.10
CA ARG A 36 -75.64 39.72 19.29
C ARG A 36 -75.10 39.62 20.72
N GLN A 37 -74.83 38.40 21.14
CA GLN A 37 -74.12 38.11 22.38
C GLN A 37 -72.61 38.24 22.13
N VAL A 38 -71.95 39.14 22.84
CA VAL A 38 -70.49 39.33 22.78
C VAL A 38 -69.88 38.87 24.11
N GLY A 39 -68.68 38.30 24.06
CA GLY A 39 -67.98 37.79 25.23
C GLY A 39 -66.50 38.05 25.12
N GLU A 40 -65.77 37.70 26.16
CA GLU A 40 -64.32 37.86 26.16
C GLU A 40 -63.63 37.03 25.06
N SER A 41 -62.55 37.57 24.51
CA SER A 41 -61.74 36.83 23.56
C SER A 41 -61.04 35.65 24.22
N GLY A 42 -60.80 34.58 23.46
CA GLY A 42 -60.03 33.43 23.93
C GLY A 42 -58.64 33.79 24.47
N ASN A 43 -57.98 34.81 23.92
CA ASN A 43 -56.68 35.26 24.41
C ASN A 43 -56.75 35.90 25.80
N ARG A 44 -57.84 36.62 26.09
CA ARG A 44 -58.07 37.22 27.41
C ARG A 44 -58.32 36.14 28.45
N LEU A 45 -59.23 35.20 28.16
CA LEU A 45 -59.50 34.04 29.02
C LEU A 45 -58.25 33.17 29.23
N LYS A 46 -57.40 33.02 28.21
CA LYS A 46 -56.12 32.34 28.31
C LYS A 46 -55.17 33.04 29.30
N GLY A 47 -55.17 34.38 29.31
CA GLY A 47 -54.39 35.18 30.25
C GLY A 47 -54.85 35.00 31.70
N GLU A 48 -56.16 34.97 31.93
CA GLU A 48 -56.75 34.74 33.26
C GLU A 48 -56.48 33.32 33.78
N LEU A 49 -56.46 32.34 32.87
CA LEU A 49 -56.16 30.94 33.20
C LEU A 49 -54.66 30.59 33.10
N SER A 50 -53.78 31.59 33.00
CA SER A 50 -52.34 31.38 32.73
C SER A 50 -51.63 30.49 33.75
N GLN A 51 -52.08 30.46 35.01
CA GLN A 51 -51.56 29.57 36.05
C GLN A 51 -51.70 28.08 35.73
N PHE A 52 -52.60 27.71 34.82
CA PHE A 52 -52.78 26.32 34.35
C PHE A 52 -52.05 26.04 33.03
N CYS A 53 -51.27 27.00 32.53
CA CYS A 53 -50.53 26.89 31.27
C CYS A 53 -51.40 26.36 30.08
N PRO A 54 -52.60 26.91 29.83
CA PRO A 54 -53.39 26.52 28.67
C PRO A 54 -52.66 26.90 27.37
N LEU A 55 -52.70 26.03 26.36
CA LEU A 55 -52.19 26.34 25.02
C LEU A 55 -53.12 27.32 24.30
N LYS A 56 -54.43 27.12 24.44
CA LYS A 56 -55.45 27.90 23.76
C LYS A 56 -56.75 27.88 24.57
N VAL A 57 -57.51 28.96 24.52
CA VAL A 57 -58.91 28.98 24.97
C VAL A 57 -59.76 29.37 23.76
N ILE A 58 -60.75 28.54 23.46
CA ILE A 58 -61.59 28.63 22.27
C ILE A 58 -63.03 28.89 22.72
N PRO A 59 -63.49 30.15 22.68
CA PRO A 59 -64.89 30.42 22.94
C PRO A 59 -65.76 29.84 21.83
N LEU A 60 -66.91 29.28 22.21
CA LEU A 60 -67.86 28.65 21.30
C LEU A 60 -68.91 29.66 20.86
N TRP A 61 -69.18 29.71 19.56
CA TRP A 61 -70.04 30.69 18.91
C TRP A 61 -71.22 30.02 18.21
N ASN A 62 -72.36 30.70 18.16
CA ASN A 62 -73.51 30.35 17.33
C ASN A 62 -73.98 31.56 16.53
N PHE A 63 -75.06 31.41 15.76
CA PHE A 63 -75.62 32.49 14.94
C PHE A 63 -76.07 33.72 15.74
N ARG A 64 -76.31 33.59 17.05
CA ARG A 64 -76.65 34.69 17.97
C ARG A 64 -75.44 35.32 18.66
N GLY A 65 -74.24 34.77 18.49
CA GLY A 65 -73.00 35.27 19.07
C GLY A 65 -72.31 34.28 20.01
N HIS A 66 -71.60 34.81 21.00
CA HIS A 66 -70.83 34.06 21.99
C HIS A 66 -71.75 33.25 22.90
N THR A 67 -71.52 31.95 23.06
CA THR A 67 -72.47 31.06 23.74
C THR A 67 -72.34 31.00 25.27
N GLY A 68 -71.32 31.67 25.82
CA GLY A 68 -70.97 31.59 27.24
C GLY A 68 -70.16 30.34 27.58
N ASN A 69 -69.79 29.53 26.58
CA ASN A 69 -68.96 28.34 26.74
C ASN A 69 -67.63 28.52 26.01
N ALA A 70 -66.57 27.95 26.56
CA ALA A 70 -65.25 27.89 25.94
C ALA A 70 -64.58 26.54 26.19
N ILE A 71 -63.68 26.15 25.27
CA ILE A 71 -62.83 24.96 25.40
C ILE A 71 -61.40 25.40 25.68
N VAL A 72 -60.79 24.84 26.72
CA VAL A 72 -59.41 25.10 27.11
C VAL A 72 -58.54 23.95 26.60
N GLU A 73 -57.62 24.19 25.68
CA GLU A 73 -56.70 23.17 25.18
C GLU A 73 -55.40 23.17 26.00
N PHE A 74 -54.93 21.99 26.38
CA PHE A 74 -53.63 21.79 27.06
C PHE A 74 -52.64 21.03 26.17
N ALA A 75 -51.37 20.98 26.60
CA ALA A 75 -50.30 20.32 25.85
C ALA A 75 -50.55 18.81 25.65
N LYS A 76 -50.19 18.28 24.48
CA LYS A 76 -50.33 16.84 24.13
C LYS A 76 -49.27 15.96 24.79
N ASN A 77 -49.11 16.06 26.11
CA ASN A 77 -48.15 15.27 26.90
C ASN A 77 -48.63 15.11 28.35
N TRP A 78 -47.89 14.36 29.17
CA TRP A 78 -48.23 14.16 30.57
C TRP A 78 -48.19 15.43 31.42
N ASN A 79 -47.43 16.45 31.01
CA ASN A 79 -47.45 17.75 31.68
C ASN A 79 -48.77 18.49 31.41
N GLY A 80 -49.28 18.44 30.18
CA GLY A 80 -50.60 18.96 29.84
C GLY A 80 -51.72 18.25 30.58
N PHE A 81 -51.59 16.94 30.85
CA PHE A 81 -52.54 16.21 31.69
C PHE A 81 -52.57 16.75 33.12
N ARG A 82 -51.38 16.93 33.73
CA ARG A 82 -51.25 17.51 35.07
C ARG A 82 -51.85 18.91 35.16
N ASN A 83 -51.61 19.73 34.14
CA ASN A 83 -52.17 21.07 34.02
C ASN A 83 -53.70 21.06 33.93
N ALA A 84 -54.27 20.16 33.11
CA ALA A 84 -55.71 20.00 33.00
C ALA A 84 -56.35 19.58 34.33
N LEU A 85 -55.74 18.63 35.05
CA LEU A 85 -56.23 18.21 36.37
C LEU A 85 -56.12 19.32 37.42
N ALA A 86 -55.06 20.14 37.37
CA ALA A 86 -54.93 21.30 38.24
C ALA A 86 -56.04 22.34 37.97
N PHE A 87 -56.37 22.57 36.70
CA PHE A 87 -57.50 23.42 36.29
C PHE A 87 -58.82 22.91 36.89
N GLU A 88 -59.13 21.63 36.76
CA GLU A 88 -60.36 21.07 37.34
C GLU A 88 -60.40 21.16 38.86
N LYS A 89 -59.32 20.78 39.55
CA LYS A 89 -59.24 20.86 41.02
C LYS A 89 -59.46 22.28 41.53
N TYR A 90 -58.99 23.29 40.81
CA TYR A 90 -59.21 24.70 41.16
C TYR A 90 -60.70 25.07 41.13
N PHE A 91 -61.41 24.71 40.07
CA PHE A 91 -62.83 24.99 39.95
C PHE A 91 -63.67 24.17 40.93
N GLU A 92 -63.32 22.90 41.15
CA GLU A 92 -63.97 22.05 42.17
C GLU A 92 -63.80 22.64 43.58
N ALA A 93 -62.60 23.07 43.97
CA ALA A 93 -62.35 23.70 45.27
C ALA A 93 -63.15 25.00 45.46
N GLY A 94 -63.44 25.70 44.36
CA GLY A 94 -64.26 26.91 44.34
C GLY A 94 -65.79 26.66 44.33
N GLY A 95 -66.24 25.41 44.41
CA GLY A 95 -67.66 25.03 44.28
C GLY A 95 -68.22 25.33 42.88
N CYS A 96 -67.36 25.25 41.87
CA CYS A 96 -67.64 25.56 40.46
C CYS A 96 -67.17 24.44 39.53
N GLY A 97 -67.08 23.22 40.08
CA GLY A 97 -66.83 22.04 39.30
C GLY A 97 -68.06 21.61 38.51
N ARG A 98 -67.89 20.55 37.74
CA ARG A 98 -68.97 19.97 36.93
C ARG A 98 -70.20 19.58 37.74
N ARG A 99 -69.99 18.98 38.92
CA ARG A 99 -71.08 18.51 39.79
C ARG A 99 -71.90 19.69 40.32
N ASP A 100 -71.22 20.74 40.75
CA ASP A 100 -71.85 21.97 41.26
C ASP A 100 -72.66 22.66 40.16
N TRP A 101 -72.12 22.71 38.94
CA TRP A 101 -72.82 23.27 37.78
C TRP A 101 -74.10 22.48 37.44
N LYS A 102 -74.06 21.14 37.42
CA LYS A 102 -75.24 20.30 37.18
C LYS A 102 -76.31 20.44 38.28
N GLN A 103 -75.90 20.57 39.54
CA GLN A 103 -76.84 20.72 40.67
C GLN A 103 -77.57 22.06 40.66
N ASN A 104 -76.92 23.13 40.20
CA ASN A 104 -77.50 24.47 40.09
C ASN A 104 -78.40 24.67 38.84
N GLN A 105 -78.89 23.59 38.23
CA GLN A 105 -79.75 23.59 37.04
C GLN A 105 -79.27 24.51 35.89
N ASN A 106 -77.96 24.70 35.74
CA ASN A 106 -77.35 25.58 34.75
C ASN A 106 -77.74 27.08 34.87
N GLN A 107 -78.20 27.53 36.05
CA GLN A 107 -78.66 28.91 36.28
C GLN A 107 -77.67 29.80 37.05
N GLY A 108 -76.46 29.30 37.32
CA GLY A 108 -75.41 30.07 38.03
C GLY A 108 -74.72 31.11 37.14
N SER A 109 -74.38 32.28 37.69
CA SER A 109 -73.58 33.32 37.02
C SER A 109 -72.07 33.16 37.19
N LYS A 110 -71.64 32.22 38.05
CA LYS A 110 -70.23 31.98 38.36
C LYS A 110 -69.59 31.09 37.30
N LEU A 111 -68.37 31.44 36.89
CA LEU A 111 -67.56 30.70 35.93
C LEU A 111 -67.24 29.30 36.48
N CYS A 112 -67.56 28.27 35.70
CA CYS A 112 -67.33 26.87 36.09
C CYS A 112 -66.43 26.17 35.08
N GLY A 113 -65.59 25.24 35.55
CA GLY A 113 -64.62 24.54 34.72
C GLY A 113 -64.32 23.12 35.18
N TRP A 114 -64.07 22.22 34.21
CA TRP A 114 -63.67 20.83 34.48
C TRP A 114 -62.91 20.21 33.29
N VAL A 115 -62.21 19.09 33.50
CA VAL A 115 -61.58 18.35 32.39
C VAL A 115 -62.65 17.61 31.60
N ALA A 116 -62.59 17.73 30.28
CA ALA A 116 -63.51 17.06 29.36
C ALA A 116 -63.33 15.53 29.39
N ARG A 117 -64.42 14.82 29.61
CA ARG A 117 -64.48 13.35 29.66
C ARG A 117 -65.51 12.80 28.67
N ALA A 118 -65.69 11.48 28.67
CA ALA A 118 -66.68 10.79 27.82
C ALA A 118 -68.07 11.43 27.82
N GLU A 119 -68.57 11.85 28.98
CA GLU A 119 -69.88 12.50 29.06
C GLU A 119 -69.93 13.83 28.30
N ASP A 120 -68.86 14.65 28.34
CA ASP A 120 -68.80 15.95 27.64
C ASP A 120 -68.62 15.74 26.14
N TYR A 121 -67.79 14.76 25.77
CA TYR A 121 -67.60 14.34 24.38
C TYR A 121 -68.89 13.86 23.73
N ASN A 122 -69.73 13.13 24.48
CA ASN A 122 -71.02 12.61 24.03
C ASN A 122 -72.18 13.60 24.27
N PHE A 123 -71.94 14.74 24.91
CA PHE A 123 -72.99 15.70 25.23
C PHE A 123 -73.57 16.32 23.94
N PRO A 124 -74.90 16.44 23.82
CA PRO A 124 -75.52 17.11 22.68
C PRO A 124 -75.30 18.62 22.76
N GLY A 125 -74.93 19.23 21.63
CA GLY A 125 -74.70 20.68 21.52
C GLY A 125 -73.23 21.04 21.30
N LEU A 126 -72.96 22.34 21.26
CA LEU A 126 -71.72 22.91 20.73
C LEU A 126 -70.45 22.41 21.42
N ILE A 127 -70.52 22.11 22.72
CA ILE A 127 -69.38 21.56 23.48
C ILE A 127 -69.03 20.18 22.95
N GLY A 128 -69.96 19.23 22.94
CA GLY A 128 -69.70 17.88 22.43
C GLY A 128 -69.39 17.86 20.94
N ASP A 129 -70.04 18.71 20.13
CA ASP A 129 -69.73 18.85 18.70
C ASP A 129 -68.29 19.30 18.47
N HIS A 130 -67.82 20.28 19.26
CA HIS A 130 -66.44 20.75 19.18
C HIS A 130 -65.45 19.66 19.60
N LEU A 131 -65.72 18.95 20.70
CA LEU A 131 -64.84 17.89 21.20
C LEU A 131 -64.74 16.74 20.19
N ARG A 132 -65.86 16.28 19.61
CA ARG A 132 -65.87 15.23 18.58
C ARG A 132 -65.12 15.60 17.31
N LYS A 133 -65.16 16.88 16.92
CA LYS A 133 -64.48 17.36 15.71
C LYS A 133 -62.97 17.49 15.88
N ASN A 134 -62.47 17.71 17.10
CA ASN A 134 -61.08 18.11 17.34
C ASN A 134 -60.29 17.14 18.23
N ALA A 135 -60.91 16.08 18.75
CA ALA A 135 -60.28 15.15 19.68
C ALA A 135 -60.92 13.75 19.66
N ASP A 136 -60.23 12.79 20.27
CA ASP A 136 -60.67 11.40 20.46
C ASP A 136 -60.84 11.09 21.96
N LEU A 137 -61.63 10.07 22.30
CA LEU A 137 -61.69 9.53 23.66
C LEU A 137 -60.60 8.48 23.87
N LYS A 138 -59.69 8.70 24.81
CA LYS A 138 -58.64 7.77 25.19
C LYS A 138 -58.59 7.54 26.70
N THR A 139 -58.20 6.34 27.12
CA THR A 139 -57.84 6.06 28.52
C THR A 139 -56.37 6.39 28.77
N ILE A 140 -55.98 6.50 30.04
CA ILE A 140 -54.58 6.67 30.44
C ILE A 140 -53.75 5.46 29.97
N ASP A 141 -54.28 4.24 30.13
CA ASP A 141 -53.60 3.01 29.73
C ASP A 141 -53.40 2.94 28.20
N ASP A 142 -54.36 3.41 27.38
CA ASP A 142 -54.20 3.47 25.92
C ASP A 142 -53.01 4.35 25.51
N LEU A 143 -52.85 5.51 26.18
CA LEU A 143 -51.79 6.47 25.89
C LEU A 143 -50.42 5.96 26.36
N GLU A 144 -50.33 5.34 27.54
CA GLU A 144 -49.09 4.72 28.04
C GLU A 144 -48.65 3.56 27.14
N ASN A 145 -49.57 2.69 26.74
CA ASN A 145 -49.29 1.56 25.87
C ASN A 145 -48.87 1.99 24.47
N GLU A 146 -49.50 3.02 23.89
CA GLU A 146 -49.12 3.57 22.59
C GLU A 146 -47.69 4.15 22.62
N GLY A 147 -47.34 4.90 23.66
CA GLY A 147 -45.99 5.43 23.87
C GLY A 147 -44.95 4.30 24.01
N THR A 148 -45.27 3.30 24.83
CA THR A 148 -44.41 2.14 25.07
C THR A 148 -44.18 1.32 23.79
N ARG A 149 -45.24 1.09 23.00
CA ARG A 149 -45.15 0.37 21.72
C ARG A 149 -44.28 1.11 20.71
N LYS A 150 -44.41 2.44 20.60
CA LYS A 150 -43.56 3.27 19.72
C LYS A 150 -42.10 3.21 20.14
N ASN A 151 -41.82 3.32 21.44
CA ASN A 151 -40.47 3.21 21.98
C ASN A 151 -39.86 1.83 21.75
N ASN A 152 -40.59 0.75 22.05
CA ASN A 152 -40.11 -0.61 21.83
C ASN A 152 -39.80 -0.88 20.35
N LYS A 153 -40.62 -0.37 19.43
CA LYS A 153 -40.34 -0.46 17.99
C LYS A 153 -39.05 0.27 17.60
N LEU A 154 -38.82 1.46 18.15
CA LEU A 154 -37.59 2.21 17.93
C LEU A 154 -36.37 1.46 18.48
N VAL A 155 -36.46 0.96 19.71
CA VAL A 155 -35.38 0.18 20.35
C VAL A 155 -35.06 -1.07 19.54
N ALA A 156 -36.05 -1.82 19.09
CA ALA A 156 -35.85 -3.00 18.26
C ALA A 156 -35.17 -2.67 16.92
N ASN A 157 -35.58 -1.59 16.26
CA ASN A 157 -34.95 -1.13 15.02
C ASN A 157 -33.49 -0.73 15.24
N LEU A 158 -33.19 -0.02 16.34
CA LEU A 158 -31.83 0.39 16.69
C LEU A 158 -30.97 -0.84 17.03
N ALA A 159 -31.51 -1.81 17.78
CA ALA A 159 -30.81 -3.06 18.09
C ALA A 159 -30.45 -3.84 16.81
N ASN A 160 -31.38 -3.95 15.85
CA ASN A 160 -31.11 -4.58 14.56
C ASN A 160 -30.00 -3.85 13.78
N GLN A 161 -29.98 -2.51 13.79
CA GLN A 161 -28.90 -1.75 13.14
C GLN A 161 -27.55 -1.99 13.80
N ILE A 162 -27.51 -2.08 15.13
CA ILE A 162 -26.29 -2.40 15.88
C ILE A 162 -25.80 -3.81 15.50
N GLU A 163 -26.70 -4.79 15.43
CA GLU A 163 -26.33 -6.16 15.05
C GLU A 163 -25.74 -6.22 13.63
N VAL A 164 -26.36 -5.55 12.67
CA VAL A 164 -25.86 -5.47 11.28
C VAL A 164 -24.45 -4.85 11.24
N LYS A 165 -24.24 -3.73 11.96
CA LYS A 165 -22.92 -3.09 12.03
C LYS A 165 -21.87 -3.97 12.71
N ASN A 166 -22.25 -4.71 13.75
CA ASN A 166 -21.35 -5.64 14.43
C ASN A 166 -20.92 -6.79 13.51
N LYS A 167 -21.83 -7.36 12.71
CA LYS A 167 -21.49 -8.38 11.71
C LYS A 167 -20.52 -7.83 10.65
N TYR A 168 -20.75 -6.61 10.19
CA TYR A 168 -19.84 -5.95 9.24
C TYR A 168 -18.44 -5.72 9.84
N LEU A 169 -18.35 -5.32 11.12
CA LEU A 169 -17.06 -5.17 11.80
C LEU A 169 -16.30 -6.49 11.91
N GLN A 170 -16.99 -7.60 12.22
CA GLN A 170 -16.38 -8.94 12.26
C GLN A 170 -15.85 -9.37 10.88
N GLU A 171 -16.61 -9.11 9.81
CA GLU A 171 -16.17 -9.41 8.44
C GLU A 171 -14.95 -8.57 8.04
N LEU A 172 -14.90 -7.31 8.45
CA LEU A 172 -13.75 -6.44 8.21
C LEU A 172 -12.51 -6.92 8.98
N GLU A 173 -12.67 -7.34 10.23
CA GLU A 173 -11.59 -7.91 11.05
C GLU A 173 -11.02 -9.19 10.42
N LEU A 174 -11.89 -10.10 9.94
CA LEU A 174 -11.47 -11.30 9.22
C LEU A 174 -10.66 -10.96 7.97
N ARG A 175 -11.17 -10.07 7.11
CA ARG A 175 -10.46 -9.65 5.89
C ARG A 175 -9.13 -8.95 6.19
N TYR A 176 -9.08 -8.15 7.25
CA TYR A 176 -7.85 -7.51 7.70
C TYR A 176 -6.80 -8.56 8.10
N ASN A 177 -7.19 -9.56 8.90
CA ASN A 177 -6.31 -10.64 9.35
C ASN A 177 -5.82 -11.49 8.17
N GLU A 178 -6.70 -11.83 7.22
CA GLU A 178 -6.33 -12.55 5.99
C GLU A 178 -5.31 -11.77 5.14
N THR A 179 -5.54 -10.47 4.95
CA THR A 179 -4.65 -9.59 4.19
C THR A 179 -3.29 -9.47 4.86
N THR A 180 -3.28 -9.33 6.19
CA THR A 180 -2.05 -9.24 7.00
C THR A 180 -1.21 -10.52 6.88
N LEU A 181 -1.83 -11.69 7.03
CA LEU A 181 -1.15 -12.98 6.88
C LEU A 181 -0.60 -13.19 5.46
N SER A 182 -1.36 -12.78 4.44
CA SER A 182 -0.90 -12.84 3.05
C SER A 182 0.33 -11.93 2.83
N LEU A 183 0.33 -10.73 3.41
CA LEU A 183 1.45 -9.79 3.32
C LEU A 183 2.69 -10.32 4.04
N GLU A 184 2.55 -10.86 5.25
CA GLU A 184 3.65 -11.48 6.00
C GLU A 184 4.29 -12.63 5.20
N LYS A 185 3.48 -13.47 4.57
CA LYS A 185 3.96 -14.55 3.71
C LYS A 185 4.76 -14.02 2.51
N MET A 186 4.25 -12.99 1.84
CA MET A 186 4.94 -12.35 0.70
C MET A 186 6.26 -11.71 1.13
N MET A 187 6.29 -11.03 2.27
CA MET A 187 7.50 -10.45 2.83
C MET A 187 8.54 -11.53 3.18
N GLY A 188 8.11 -12.63 3.80
CA GLY A 188 8.99 -13.77 4.10
C GLY A 188 9.61 -14.39 2.83
N GLN A 189 8.82 -14.53 1.76
CA GLN A 189 9.33 -15.02 0.47
C GLN A 189 10.32 -14.05 -0.20
N ARG A 190 10.06 -12.74 -0.11
CA ARG A 190 10.97 -11.70 -0.61
C ARG A 190 12.29 -11.72 0.13
N GLU A 191 12.25 -11.82 1.45
CA GLU A 191 13.43 -11.91 2.32
C GLU A 191 14.27 -13.15 1.99
N GLN A 192 13.65 -14.31 1.81
CA GLN A 192 14.33 -15.54 1.39
C GLN A 192 15.04 -15.39 0.04
N ARG A 193 14.38 -14.76 -0.96
CA ARG A 193 15.01 -14.51 -2.26
C ARG A 193 16.20 -13.56 -2.14
N LEU A 194 16.07 -12.49 -1.34
CA LEU A 194 17.14 -11.53 -1.12
C LEU A 194 18.36 -12.20 -0.46
N GLN A 195 18.12 -13.05 0.54
CA GLN A 195 19.17 -13.81 1.21
C GLN A 195 19.88 -14.78 0.26
N ALA A 196 19.13 -15.53 -0.55
CA ALA A 196 19.72 -16.44 -1.54
C ALA A 196 20.57 -15.69 -2.57
N TYR A 197 20.08 -14.56 -3.09
CA TYR A 197 20.82 -13.71 -4.02
C TYR A 197 22.11 -13.16 -3.41
N ASN A 198 22.04 -12.64 -2.18
CA ASN A 198 23.21 -12.13 -1.46
C ASN A 198 24.25 -13.21 -1.20
N GLU A 199 23.82 -14.45 -0.91
CA GLU A 199 24.72 -15.57 -0.69
C GLU A 199 25.43 -15.99 -1.98
N GLU A 200 24.74 -15.98 -3.13
CA GLU A 200 25.36 -16.23 -4.44
C GLU A 200 26.38 -15.15 -4.81
N ILE A 201 26.10 -13.86 -4.53
CA ILE A 201 27.09 -12.79 -4.70
C ILE A 201 28.35 -13.07 -3.89
N ARG A 202 28.20 -13.49 -2.62
CA ARG A 202 29.35 -13.82 -1.76
C ARG A 202 30.16 -14.99 -2.32
N LYS A 203 29.50 -16.04 -2.80
CA LYS A 203 30.17 -17.20 -3.43
C LYS A 203 30.95 -16.78 -4.67
N MET A 204 30.33 -16.00 -5.56
CA MET A 204 31.00 -15.49 -6.77
C MET A 204 32.22 -14.63 -6.43
N GLN A 205 32.10 -13.74 -5.45
CA GLN A 205 33.22 -12.91 -5.00
C GLN A 205 34.36 -13.74 -4.39
N GLN A 206 34.04 -14.78 -3.61
CA GLN A 206 35.05 -15.70 -3.07
C GLN A 206 35.75 -16.49 -4.18
N LEU A 207 35.00 -16.98 -5.16
CA LEU A 207 35.56 -17.72 -6.30
C LEU A 207 36.53 -16.83 -7.09
N ALA A 208 36.10 -15.60 -7.40
CA ALA A 208 36.94 -14.63 -8.11
C ALA A 208 38.23 -14.32 -7.33
N ARG A 209 38.14 -14.12 -6.00
CA ARG A 209 39.32 -13.88 -5.15
C ARG A 209 40.29 -15.06 -5.17
N ARG A 210 39.80 -16.29 -4.96
CA ARG A 210 40.65 -17.50 -5.01
C ARG A 210 41.35 -17.65 -6.35
N HIS A 211 40.65 -17.37 -7.45
CA HIS A 211 41.24 -17.45 -8.78
C HIS A 211 42.35 -16.41 -8.95
N SER A 212 42.12 -15.17 -8.53
CA SER A 212 43.13 -14.12 -8.56
C SER A 212 44.35 -14.44 -7.69
N GLU A 213 44.15 -14.99 -6.49
CA GLU A 213 45.24 -15.44 -5.60
C GLU A 213 46.10 -16.52 -6.29
N LYS A 214 45.49 -17.55 -6.89
CA LYS A 214 46.22 -18.58 -7.63
C LYS A 214 47.07 -17.99 -8.76
N ILE A 215 46.52 -17.05 -9.54
CA ILE A 215 47.25 -16.38 -10.62
C ILE A 215 48.44 -15.59 -10.07
N ILE A 216 48.29 -14.91 -8.94
CA ILE A 216 49.38 -14.15 -8.31
C ILE A 216 50.50 -15.09 -7.85
N ASP A 217 50.15 -16.20 -7.21
CA ASP A 217 51.12 -17.19 -6.73
C ASP A 217 51.89 -17.84 -7.89
N GLU A 218 51.20 -18.23 -8.96
CA GLU A 218 51.82 -18.79 -10.17
C GLU A 218 52.79 -17.80 -10.83
N ASN A 219 52.39 -16.53 -10.95
CA ASN A 219 53.24 -15.48 -11.49
C ASN A 219 54.47 -15.21 -10.62
N GLN A 220 54.35 -15.26 -9.30
CA GLN A 220 55.50 -15.14 -8.40
C GLN A 220 56.51 -16.29 -8.60
N ASN A 221 56.02 -17.52 -8.71
CA ASN A 221 56.87 -18.69 -8.96
C ASN A 221 57.64 -18.58 -10.28
N LEU A 222 56.96 -18.20 -11.36
CA LEU A 222 57.58 -18.02 -12.67
C LEU A 222 58.66 -16.92 -12.66
N ARG A 223 58.41 -15.82 -11.94
CA ARG A 223 59.40 -14.75 -11.76
C ARG A 223 60.66 -15.25 -11.04
N SER A 224 60.50 -16.02 -9.95
CA SER A 224 61.63 -16.61 -9.23
C SER A 224 62.43 -17.59 -10.10
N GLU A 225 61.76 -18.39 -10.94
CA GLU A 225 62.43 -19.32 -11.85
C GLU A 225 63.22 -18.59 -12.95
N LEU A 226 62.65 -17.53 -13.53
CA LEU A 226 63.34 -16.68 -14.51
C LEU A 226 64.58 -16.02 -13.90
N GLU A 227 64.48 -15.47 -12.69
CA GLU A 227 65.59 -14.80 -11.99
C GLU A 227 66.72 -15.77 -11.64
N SER A 228 66.37 -17.00 -11.24
CA SER A 228 67.33 -18.09 -11.02
C SER A 228 68.09 -18.43 -12.30
N LYS A 229 67.39 -18.65 -13.42
CA LYS A 229 68.00 -18.97 -14.72
C LYS A 229 68.89 -17.85 -15.24
N MET A 230 68.50 -16.59 -15.01
CA MET A 230 69.29 -15.43 -15.39
C MET A 230 70.60 -15.35 -14.60
N SER A 231 70.57 -15.64 -13.30
CA SER A 231 71.76 -15.70 -12.45
C SER A 231 72.72 -16.82 -12.86
N GLU A 232 72.19 -18.01 -13.18
CA GLU A 232 72.96 -19.16 -13.65
C GLU A 232 73.72 -18.85 -14.96
N LEU A 233 73.05 -18.23 -15.94
CA LEU A 233 73.67 -17.83 -17.20
C LEU A 233 74.71 -16.73 -17.04
N ASN A 234 74.46 -15.75 -16.16
CA ASN A 234 75.43 -14.70 -15.85
C ASN A 234 76.71 -15.27 -15.24
N ALA A 235 76.59 -16.26 -14.33
CA ALA A 235 77.74 -16.97 -13.78
C ALA A 235 78.53 -17.70 -14.88
N ARG A 236 77.83 -18.48 -15.72
CA ARG A 236 78.44 -19.24 -16.82
C ARG A 236 79.10 -18.35 -17.89
N SER A 237 78.56 -17.14 -18.11
CA SER A 237 79.17 -16.16 -19.01
C SER A 237 80.52 -15.68 -18.46
N LYS A 238 80.60 -15.38 -17.14
CA LYS A 238 81.87 -14.98 -16.50
C LYS A 238 82.92 -16.08 -16.58
N GLU A 239 82.53 -17.34 -16.35
CA GLU A 239 83.43 -18.50 -16.48
C GLU A 239 84.02 -18.65 -17.89
N LEU A 240 83.20 -18.43 -18.93
CA LEU A 240 83.65 -18.47 -20.32
C LEU A 240 84.59 -17.30 -20.69
N ASP A 241 84.38 -16.12 -20.10
CA ASP A 241 85.29 -14.99 -20.26
C ASP A 241 86.65 -15.26 -19.60
N ASP A 242 86.65 -15.89 -18.43
CA ASP A 242 87.88 -16.32 -17.74
C ASP A 242 88.64 -17.44 -18.48
N LEU A 243 87.92 -18.39 -19.09
CA LEU A 243 88.50 -19.46 -19.92
C LEU A 243 89.09 -18.94 -21.23
N ALA A 244 88.45 -17.95 -21.86
CA ALA A 244 88.96 -17.32 -23.08
C ALA A 244 90.27 -16.56 -22.86
N ALA A 245 90.53 -16.09 -21.63
CA ALA A 245 91.79 -15.47 -21.26
C ALA A 245 92.97 -16.47 -21.14
N LYS A 246 92.72 -17.80 -21.11
CA LYS A 246 93.70 -18.83 -20.70
C LYS A 246 94.15 -19.86 -21.76
N SER A 247 93.61 -19.94 -22.99
CA SER A 247 93.94 -21.03 -23.95
C SER A 247 94.08 -20.61 -25.42
N SER A 248 95.11 -21.10 -26.13
CA SER A 248 95.36 -20.78 -27.56
C SER A 248 94.95 -21.85 -28.58
N HIS A 249 94.56 -23.07 -28.18
CA HIS A 249 94.34 -24.19 -29.14
C HIS A 249 92.88 -24.70 -29.27
N ASP A 250 91.90 -24.22 -28.48
CA ASP A 250 90.47 -24.57 -28.66
C ASP A 250 89.58 -23.34 -28.93
N LYS A 251 90.14 -22.33 -29.60
CA LYS A 251 89.47 -21.07 -29.92
C LYS A 251 88.14 -21.26 -30.66
N SER A 252 88.04 -22.23 -31.57
CA SER A 252 86.84 -22.40 -32.41
C SER A 252 85.63 -22.95 -31.64
N ASN A 253 85.83 -23.93 -30.76
CA ASN A 253 84.72 -24.49 -29.97
C ASN A 253 84.27 -23.50 -28.89
N LEU A 254 85.23 -22.80 -28.27
CA LEU A 254 84.94 -21.77 -27.27
C LEU A 254 84.20 -20.58 -27.89
N GLU A 255 84.58 -20.14 -29.10
CA GLU A 255 83.89 -19.07 -29.82
C GLU A 255 82.46 -19.47 -30.21
N GLN A 256 82.25 -20.72 -30.64
CA GLN A 256 80.91 -21.22 -30.98
C GLN A 256 79.98 -21.31 -29.75
N GLU A 257 80.50 -21.75 -28.59
CA GLU A 257 79.73 -21.74 -27.34
C GLU A 257 79.52 -20.33 -26.80
N LYS A 258 80.49 -19.40 -26.95
CA LYS A 258 80.29 -17.97 -26.64
C LYS A 258 79.19 -17.35 -27.50
N GLN A 259 79.17 -17.63 -28.81
CA GLN A 259 78.11 -17.16 -29.69
C GLN A 259 76.75 -17.75 -29.31
N LYS A 260 76.67 -19.06 -29.03
CA LYS A 260 75.42 -19.68 -28.52
C LYS A 260 74.95 -19.06 -27.21
N ASN A 261 75.86 -18.80 -26.27
CA ASN A 261 75.51 -18.17 -25.01
C ASN A 261 75.10 -16.70 -25.18
N ALA A 262 75.74 -15.96 -26.09
CA ALA A 262 75.35 -14.59 -26.42
C ALA A 262 73.94 -14.55 -27.05
N ILE A 263 73.64 -15.47 -27.98
CA ILE A 263 72.31 -15.62 -28.59
C ILE A 263 71.27 -15.97 -27.50
N LYS A 264 71.55 -16.95 -26.63
CA LYS A 264 70.66 -17.32 -25.50
C LYS A 264 70.46 -16.15 -24.52
N SER A 265 71.51 -15.41 -24.18
CA SER A 265 71.46 -14.24 -23.31
C SER A 265 70.60 -13.12 -23.91
N ASN A 266 70.76 -12.85 -25.22
CA ASN A 266 69.93 -11.88 -25.92
C ASN A 266 68.46 -12.32 -26.00
N HIS A 267 68.19 -13.61 -26.25
CA HIS A 267 66.83 -14.14 -26.21
C HIS A 267 66.20 -14.01 -24.82
N LEU A 268 66.95 -14.30 -23.75
CA LEU A 268 66.45 -14.08 -22.38
C LEU A 268 66.19 -12.60 -22.09
N LYS A 269 67.09 -11.69 -22.48
CA LYS A 269 66.87 -10.25 -22.32
C LYS A 269 65.62 -9.78 -23.06
N LEU A 270 65.40 -10.27 -24.28
CA LEU A 270 64.16 -10.01 -25.02
C LEU A 270 62.94 -10.57 -24.29
N ALA A 271 63.01 -11.80 -23.77
CA ALA A 271 61.92 -12.40 -23.01
C ALA A 271 61.62 -11.63 -21.70
N THR A 272 62.65 -11.20 -20.96
CA THR A 272 62.49 -10.38 -19.75
C THR A 272 61.88 -9.01 -20.08
N ALA A 273 62.34 -8.36 -21.15
CA ALA A 273 61.78 -7.08 -21.60
C ALA A 273 60.32 -7.23 -22.05
N GLU A 274 59.98 -8.33 -22.72
CA GLU A 274 58.60 -8.65 -23.11
C GLU A 274 57.73 -8.95 -21.90
N GLN A 275 58.26 -9.69 -20.92
CA GLN A 275 57.58 -9.94 -19.65
C GLN A 275 57.30 -8.64 -18.88
N GLN A 276 58.26 -7.71 -18.84
CA GLN A 276 58.08 -6.40 -18.23
C GLN A 276 57.00 -5.56 -18.94
N ARG A 277 56.98 -5.58 -20.28
CA ARG A 277 55.90 -4.94 -21.06
C ARG A 277 54.54 -5.55 -20.75
N ALA A 278 54.44 -6.88 -20.72
CA ALA A 278 53.21 -7.58 -20.38
C ALA A 278 52.77 -7.25 -18.94
N ASP A 279 53.70 -7.19 -17.97
CA ASP A 279 53.42 -6.79 -16.59
C ASP A 279 52.88 -5.35 -16.51
N GLU A 280 53.46 -4.41 -17.25
CA GLU A 280 52.98 -3.02 -17.33
C GLU A 280 51.56 -2.93 -17.92
N ASP A 281 51.29 -3.69 -18.98
CA ASP A 281 49.98 -3.78 -19.61
C ASP A 281 48.94 -4.36 -18.64
N VAL A 282 49.28 -5.40 -17.89
CA VAL A 282 48.43 -5.97 -16.83
C VAL A 282 48.15 -4.94 -15.75
N VAL A 283 49.14 -4.18 -15.28
CA VAL A 283 48.94 -3.13 -14.27
C VAL A 283 48.02 -2.03 -14.80
N LYS A 284 48.13 -1.66 -16.09
CA LYS A 284 47.23 -0.71 -16.72
C LYS A 284 45.80 -1.25 -16.77
N LEU A 285 45.63 -2.50 -17.19
CA LEU A 285 44.34 -3.19 -17.25
C LEU A 285 43.66 -3.24 -15.87
N VAL A 286 44.42 -3.60 -14.83
CA VAL A 286 43.93 -3.63 -13.43
C VAL A 286 43.52 -2.23 -12.95
N ARG A 287 44.28 -1.19 -13.33
CA ARG A 287 43.91 0.21 -13.02
C ARG A 287 42.61 0.60 -13.69
N ASP A 288 42.42 0.26 -14.96
CA ASP A 288 41.22 0.57 -15.71
C ASP A 288 40.01 -0.20 -15.17
N GLN A 289 40.14 -1.51 -14.89
CA GLN A 289 39.11 -2.30 -14.25
C GLN A 289 38.72 -1.75 -12.86
N LYS A 290 39.68 -1.25 -12.08
CA LYS A 290 39.41 -0.62 -10.78
C LYS A 290 38.61 0.67 -10.94
N ARG A 291 38.91 1.49 -11.94
CA ARG A 291 38.14 2.70 -12.26
C ARG A 291 36.72 2.35 -12.68
N GLU A 292 36.55 1.38 -13.57
CA GLU A 292 35.24 0.89 -14.01
C GLU A 292 34.42 0.34 -12.83
N LYS A 293 35.05 -0.44 -11.95
CA LYS A 293 34.39 -0.95 -10.74
C LYS A 293 33.92 0.17 -9.81
N VAL A 294 34.74 1.19 -9.59
CA VAL A 294 34.34 2.36 -8.78
C VAL A 294 33.19 3.12 -9.44
N ALA A 295 33.24 3.32 -10.77
CA ALA A 295 32.15 3.96 -11.50
C ALA A 295 30.85 3.16 -11.42
N ALA A 296 30.92 1.83 -11.55
CA ALA A 296 29.77 0.94 -11.41
C ALA A 296 29.20 0.98 -9.99
N LEU A 297 30.03 0.94 -8.95
CA LEU A 297 29.59 1.04 -7.55
C LEU A 297 28.93 2.40 -7.26
N ASN A 298 29.50 3.50 -7.75
CA ASN A 298 28.89 4.82 -7.62
C ASN A 298 27.53 4.87 -8.32
N LYS A 299 27.39 4.23 -9.48
CA LYS A 299 26.11 4.19 -10.20
C LYS A 299 25.07 3.35 -9.45
N ILE A 300 25.47 2.22 -8.85
CA ILE A 300 24.59 1.41 -8.00
C ILE A 300 24.09 2.25 -6.81
N LEU A 301 24.99 2.97 -6.13
CA LEU A 301 24.60 3.83 -5.00
C LEU A 301 23.60 4.92 -5.41
N GLU A 302 23.81 5.56 -6.55
CA GLU A 302 22.88 6.57 -7.07
C GLU A 302 21.50 5.98 -7.39
N LEU A 303 21.45 4.77 -7.97
CA LEU A 303 20.20 4.07 -8.25
C LEU A 303 19.49 3.61 -6.96
N GLU A 304 20.24 3.17 -5.95
CA GLU A 304 19.70 2.84 -4.63
C GLU A 304 19.05 4.07 -3.97
N GLN A 305 19.70 5.24 -4.02
CA GLN A 305 19.13 6.49 -3.52
C GLN A 305 17.86 6.90 -4.28
N GLN A 306 17.84 6.76 -5.60
CA GLN A 306 16.64 7.03 -6.42
C GLN A 306 15.49 6.07 -6.07
N LEU A 307 15.80 4.79 -5.82
CA LEU A 307 14.81 3.79 -5.43
C LEU A 307 14.24 4.09 -4.04
N GLU A 308 15.08 4.46 -3.08
CA GLU A 308 14.64 4.88 -1.73
C GLU A 308 13.75 6.13 -1.80
N ALA A 309 14.12 7.13 -2.61
CA ALA A 309 13.31 8.32 -2.83
C ALA A 309 11.93 7.96 -3.42
N LYS A 310 11.89 7.07 -4.43
CA LYS A 310 10.64 6.58 -5.00
C LYS A 310 9.75 5.91 -3.95
N GLN A 311 10.32 4.99 -3.17
CA GLN A 311 9.59 4.25 -2.13
C GLN A 311 9.04 5.19 -1.04
N THR A 312 9.81 6.21 -0.67
CA THR A 312 9.38 7.23 0.30
C THR A 312 8.18 8.01 -0.23
N LEU A 313 8.22 8.43 -1.49
CA LEU A 313 7.13 9.15 -2.14
C LEU A 313 5.86 8.28 -2.28
N GLU A 314 6.00 7.00 -2.63
CA GLU A 314 4.89 6.04 -2.65
C GLU A 314 4.23 5.88 -1.27
N LEU A 315 5.02 5.82 -0.19
CA LEU A 315 4.52 5.78 1.19
C LEU A 315 3.77 7.07 1.58
N GLU A 316 4.31 8.24 1.24
CA GLU A 316 3.65 9.53 1.48
C GLU A 316 2.28 9.62 0.78
N ILE A 317 2.20 9.19 -0.48
CA ILE A 317 0.94 9.13 -1.25
C ILE A 317 -0.09 8.24 -0.54
N GLN A 318 0.32 7.06 -0.05
CA GLN A 318 -0.59 6.16 0.67
C GLN A 318 -1.04 6.74 2.02
N GLN A 319 -0.13 7.40 2.75
CA GLN A 319 -0.47 8.07 4.01
C GLN A 319 -1.46 9.21 3.81
N LEU A 320 -1.23 10.06 2.79
CA LEU A 320 -2.14 11.15 2.43
C LEU A 320 -3.50 10.63 2.00
N LYS A 321 -3.56 9.58 1.15
CA LYS A 321 -4.81 8.90 0.79
C LYS A 321 -5.58 8.40 2.00
N GLY A 322 -4.91 7.71 2.93
CA GLY A 322 -5.54 7.20 4.16
C GLY A 322 -6.07 8.33 5.05
N LYS A 323 -5.28 9.38 5.25
CA LYS A 323 -5.68 10.56 6.04
C LYS A 323 -6.90 11.25 5.44
N LEU A 324 -6.94 11.39 4.11
CA LEU A 324 -8.04 12.03 3.39
C LEU A 324 -9.33 11.21 3.49
N GLU A 325 -9.24 9.89 3.43
CA GLU A 325 -10.37 8.99 3.59
C GLU A 325 -10.92 9.02 5.02
N VAL A 326 -10.05 8.96 6.04
CA VAL A 326 -10.45 9.12 7.45
C VAL A 326 -11.13 10.46 7.67
N MET A 327 -10.55 11.53 7.11
CA MET A 327 -11.16 12.85 7.19
C MET A 327 -12.56 12.78 6.61
N LYS A 328 -12.79 12.41 5.35
CA LYS A 328 -14.12 12.33 4.69
C LYS A 328 -15.24 11.61 5.45
N HIS A 329 -14.93 10.68 6.36
CA HIS A 329 -15.94 9.92 7.12
C HIS A 329 -16.19 10.45 8.55
N MET A 330 -15.44 11.46 9.04
CA MET A 330 -15.64 12.06 10.37
C MET A 330 -16.89 12.96 10.48
N PRO A 331 -17.68 12.91 11.58
CA PRO A 331 -18.81 13.82 11.80
C PRO A 331 -18.33 15.27 12.02
N GLY A 332 -18.84 16.24 11.24
CA GLY A 332 -18.42 17.65 11.28
C GLY A 332 -17.96 18.25 9.93
N HIS A 333 -18.13 17.53 8.81
CA HIS A 333 -17.73 17.94 7.45
C HIS A 333 -18.39 19.18 6.85
N GLU A 334 -19.44 19.69 7.49
CA GLU A 334 -20.19 20.81 6.95
C GLU A 334 -19.51 22.17 7.25
N ASP A 335 -18.57 22.20 8.19
CA ASP A 335 -17.84 23.42 8.59
C ASP A 335 -16.78 23.79 7.52
N SER A 336 -16.68 25.08 7.17
CA SER A 336 -15.79 25.54 6.07
C SER A 336 -14.32 25.18 6.30
N VAL A 337 -13.86 25.23 7.55
CA VAL A 337 -12.48 24.92 7.95
C VAL A 337 -12.12 23.45 7.65
N SER A 338 -13.06 22.53 7.81
CA SER A 338 -12.86 21.11 7.50
C SER A 338 -12.77 20.87 5.98
N LYS A 339 -13.56 21.60 5.18
CA LYS A 339 -13.50 21.55 3.72
C LYS A 339 -12.20 22.11 3.16
N ASP A 340 -11.75 23.25 3.69
CA ASP A 340 -10.50 23.88 3.24
C ASP A 340 -9.31 22.92 3.46
N LYS A 341 -9.28 22.23 4.60
CA LYS A 341 -8.24 21.26 4.93
C LYS A 341 -8.29 19.98 4.09
N ILE A 342 -9.47 19.56 3.65
CA ILE A 342 -9.63 18.44 2.71
C ILE A 342 -9.13 18.84 1.32
N ASN A 343 -9.42 20.06 0.88
CA ASN A 343 -8.95 20.57 -0.41
C ASN A 343 -7.42 20.70 -0.42
N GLU A 344 -6.82 21.27 0.63
CA GLU A 344 -5.37 21.38 0.79
C GLU A 344 -4.67 20.01 0.70
N LEU A 345 -5.16 19.01 1.44
CA LEU A 345 -4.60 17.64 1.39
C LEU A 345 -4.88 16.95 0.04
N SER A 346 -5.94 17.35 -0.68
CA SER A 346 -6.23 16.81 -2.01
C SER A 346 -5.25 17.37 -3.05
N GLU A 347 -4.92 18.66 -2.98
CA GLU A 347 -3.91 19.29 -3.83
C GLU A 347 -2.53 18.71 -3.56
N GLU A 348 -2.11 18.59 -2.29
CA GLU A 348 -0.82 17.98 -1.93
C GLU A 348 -0.72 16.52 -2.42
N LEU A 349 -1.80 15.75 -2.31
CA LEU A 349 -1.86 14.39 -2.82
C LEU A 349 -1.73 14.35 -4.35
N GLN A 350 -2.38 15.27 -5.06
CA GLN A 350 -2.31 15.35 -6.52
C GLN A 350 -0.90 15.70 -6.98
N ASP A 351 -0.27 16.70 -6.36
CA ASP A 351 1.11 17.11 -6.69
C ASP A 351 2.10 15.95 -6.53
N LYS A 352 1.98 15.17 -5.45
CA LYS A 352 2.83 13.99 -5.20
C LYS A 352 2.56 12.86 -6.20
N MET A 353 1.32 12.65 -6.60
CA MET A 353 0.97 11.67 -7.64
C MET A 353 1.55 12.08 -8.99
N ASP A 354 1.47 13.36 -9.36
CA ASP A 354 2.04 13.89 -10.60
C ASP A 354 3.58 13.78 -10.60
N GLU A 355 4.24 13.99 -9.45
CA GLU A 355 5.69 13.77 -9.28
C GLU A 355 6.08 12.30 -9.51
N LEU A 356 5.31 11.35 -8.96
CA LEU A 356 5.53 9.92 -9.18
C LEU A 356 5.38 9.54 -10.66
N ASP A 357 4.30 10.00 -11.30
CA ASP A 357 3.99 9.72 -12.70
C ASP A 357 5.08 10.28 -13.63
N ALA A 358 5.59 11.49 -13.33
CA ALA A 358 6.71 12.07 -14.06
C ALA A 358 7.99 11.21 -13.93
N MET A 359 8.28 10.71 -12.73
CA MET A 359 9.42 9.82 -12.48
C MET A 359 9.27 8.48 -13.22
N GLU A 360 8.09 7.87 -13.22
CA GLU A 360 7.82 6.62 -13.93
C GLU A 360 7.88 6.77 -15.46
N SER A 361 7.34 7.87 -15.98
CA SER A 361 7.41 8.23 -17.40
C SER A 361 8.85 8.41 -17.88
N LEU A 362 9.68 9.09 -17.09
CA LEU A 362 11.11 9.24 -17.37
C LEU A 362 11.81 7.87 -17.39
N ASN A 363 11.53 7.01 -16.40
CA ASN A 363 12.11 5.66 -16.36
C ASN A 363 11.71 4.80 -17.57
N GLN A 364 10.44 4.81 -17.97
CA GLN A 364 10.00 4.11 -19.19
C GLN A 364 10.70 4.63 -20.44
N THR A 365 10.85 5.95 -20.55
CA THR A 365 11.59 6.57 -21.67
C THR A 365 13.05 6.12 -21.70
N LEU A 366 13.71 6.05 -20.54
CA LEU A 366 15.08 5.58 -20.42
C LEU A 366 15.22 4.11 -20.81
N VAL A 367 14.30 3.25 -20.38
CA VAL A 367 14.27 1.82 -20.75
C VAL A 367 14.12 1.63 -22.27
N ILE A 368 13.21 2.37 -22.90
CA ILE A 368 13.03 2.33 -24.36
C ILE A 368 14.31 2.77 -25.07
N LYS A 369 14.94 3.84 -24.60
CA LYS A 369 16.17 4.37 -25.20
C LYS A 369 17.37 3.43 -25.02
N GLU A 370 17.50 2.82 -23.85
CA GLU A 370 18.53 1.81 -23.56
C GLU A 370 18.33 0.57 -24.44
N SER A 371 17.12 0.04 -24.52
CA SER A 371 16.78 -1.08 -25.39
C SER A 371 17.12 -0.79 -26.87
N LYS A 372 16.77 0.41 -27.34
CA LYS A 372 17.11 0.84 -28.71
C LYS A 372 18.63 0.92 -28.91
N SER A 373 19.35 1.58 -28.01
CA SER A 373 20.82 1.69 -28.09
C SER A 373 21.50 0.32 -28.03
N ASN A 374 20.99 -0.60 -27.21
CA ASN A 374 21.53 -1.95 -27.11
C ASN A 374 21.26 -2.73 -28.40
N THR A 375 20.08 -2.59 -28.99
CA THR A 375 19.74 -3.18 -30.30
C THR A 375 20.70 -2.67 -31.39
N GLU A 376 20.91 -1.36 -31.48
CA GLU A 376 21.88 -0.74 -32.40
C GLU A 376 23.31 -1.27 -32.18
N MET A 377 23.73 -1.45 -30.92
CA MET A 377 25.05 -1.99 -30.59
C MET A 377 25.19 -3.47 -30.99
N GLN A 378 24.14 -4.28 -30.79
CA GLN A 378 24.11 -5.68 -31.21
C GLN A 378 24.12 -5.81 -32.74
N GLU A 379 23.42 -4.93 -33.46
CA GLU A 379 23.45 -4.85 -34.92
C GLU A 379 24.84 -4.47 -35.42
N ALA A 380 25.46 -3.43 -34.85
CA ALA A 380 26.82 -3.02 -35.19
C ALA A 380 27.84 -4.14 -34.94
N ARG A 381 27.70 -4.87 -33.83
CA ARG A 381 28.53 -6.04 -33.54
C ARG A 381 28.35 -7.15 -34.58
N LYS A 382 27.09 -7.49 -34.94
CA LYS A 382 26.81 -8.51 -35.97
C LYS A 382 27.38 -8.10 -37.32
N GLU A 383 27.26 -6.84 -37.70
CA GLU A 383 27.80 -6.33 -38.95
C GLU A 383 29.33 -6.40 -38.98
N LEU A 384 29.99 -6.07 -37.87
CA LEU A 384 31.43 -6.25 -37.71
C LEU A 384 31.85 -7.72 -37.83
N GLU A 385 31.14 -8.63 -37.15
CA GLU A 385 31.39 -10.07 -37.23
C GLU A 385 31.22 -10.57 -38.68
N ASN A 386 30.16 -10.17 -39.38
CA ASN A 386 29.93 -10.50 -40.79
C ASN A 386 31.00 -9.91 -41.73
N GLY A 387 31.41 -8.67 -41.51
CA GLY A 387 32.48 -8.02 -42.28
C GLY A 387 33.81 -8.75 -42.15
N LEU A 388 34.15 -9.21 -40.94
CA LEU A 388 35.36 -10.00 -40.68
C LEU A 388 35.29 -11.39 -41.35
N LEU A 389 34.11 -12.02 -41.41
CA LEU A 389 33.93 -13.29 -42.11
C LEU A 389 34.21 -13.17 -43.62
N ASN A 390 33.77 -12.10 -44.26
CA ASN A 390 34.00 -11.85 -45.69
C ASN A 390 35.49 -11.66 -46.03
N LEU A 391 36.29 -11.20 -45.07
CA LEU A 391 37.73 -11.01 -45.22
C LEU A 391 38.56 -12.31 -45.04
N SER A 392 37.94 -13.40 -44.57
CA SER A 392 38.61 -14.68 -44.26
C SER A 392 39.02 -15.49 -45.52
N GLY A 393 38.58 -15.10 -46.73
CA GLY A 393 38.73 -15.89 -47.96
C GLY A 393 39.91 -15.55 -48.90
N GLY A 394 40.82 -14.64 -48.53
CA GLY A 394 41.81 -14.07 -49.47
C GLY A 394 43.27 -14.41 -49.18
N ARG A 395 44.08 -14.50 -50.25
CA ARG A 395 45.54 -14.71 -50.29
C ARG A 395 46.34 -13.51 -49.71
N ALA A 396 45.92 -12.96 -48.57
CA ALA A 396 46.47 -11.77 -47.92
C ALA A 396 47.66 -12.11 -47.01
N HIS A 397 48.58 -11.16 -46.81
CA HIS A 397 49.74 -11.31 -45.90
C HIS A 397 49.35 -11.43 -44.41
N ILE A 398 48.11 -11.07 -44.06
CA ILE A 398 47.53 -11.20 -42.71
C ILE A 398 46.24 -12.00 -42.85
N GLY A 399 46.14 -13.14 -42.16
CA GLY A 399 44.96 -14.00 -42.17
C GLY A 399 44.07 -13.77 -40.94
N ILE A 400 42.75 -13.87 -41.13
CA ILE A 400 41.76 -13.82 -40.04
C ILE A 400 41.39 -15.27 -39.69
N LYS A 401 41.63 -15.67 -38.43
CA LYS A 401 41.32 -17.00 -37.89
C LYS A 401 40.24 -16.90 -36.82
N ARG A 402 39.20 -17.75 -36.89
CA ARG A 402 38.22 -17.83 -35.79
C ARG A 402 38.78 -18.61 -34.62
N MET A 403 38.52 -18.11 -33.42
CA MET A 403 38.92 -18.77 -32.18
C MET A 403 38.15 -20.10 -32.06
N GLY A 404 38.89 -21.19 -31.88
CA GLY A 404 38.35 -22.56 -31.84
C GLY A 404 38.29 -23.30 -33.18
N GLU A 405 38.48 -22.65 -34.33
CA GLU A 405 38.51 -23.32 -35.65
C GLU A 405 39.85 -24.05 -35.87
N LEU A 406 39.77 -25.34 -36.21
CA LEU A 406 40.92 -26.23 -36.38
C LEU A 406 41.33 -26.36 -37.85
N ASP A 407 42.64 -26.42 -38.11
CA ASP A 407 43.16 -26.61 -39.47
C ASP A 407 43.05 -28.08 -39.87
N LEU A 408 41.96 -28.39 -40.59
CA LEU A 408 41.68 -29.73 -41.13
C LEU A 408 42.88 -30.30 -41.91
N LYS A 409 43.59 -29.46 -42.68
CA LYS A 409 44.69 -29.90 -43.53
C LYS A 409 45.91 -30.27 -42.69
N ALA A 410 46.20 -29.51 -41.65
CA ALA A 410 47.26 -29.84 -40.70
C ALA A 410 46.97 -31.16 -39.97
N VAL A 411 45.73 -31.38 -39.52
CA VAL A 411 45.32 -32.62 -38.83
C VAL A 411 45.35 -33.81 -39.79
N SER A 412 44.85 -33.66 -41.01
CA SER A 412 44.90 -34.71 -42.04
C SER A 412 46.34 -35.07 -42.41
N ASN A 413 47.24 -34.09 -42.56
CA ASN A 413 48.66 -34.35 -42.83
C ASN A 413 49.34 -35.13 -41.70
N ALA A 414 48.99 -34.85 -40.44
CA ALA A 414 49.51 -35.59 -39.30
C ALA A 414 48.99 -37.04 -39.26
N LEU A 415 47.71 -37.25 -39.61
CA LEU A 415 47.10 -38.59 -39.67
C LEU A 415 47.58 -39.41 -40.88
N GLY A 416 47.88 -38.75 -42.00
CA GLY A 416 48.41 -39.39 -43.21
C GLY A 416 49.78 -40.04 -43.03
N GLN A 417 50.48 -39.81 -41.90
CA GLN A 417 51.68 -40.58 -41.53
C GLN A 417 51.36 -42.01 -41.06
N LYS A 418 50.10 -42.32 -40.73
CA LYS A 418 49.66 -43.59 -40.14
C LYS A 418 48.48 -44.25 -40.84
N LEU A 419 47.70 -43.50 -41.62
CA LEU A 419 46.49 -43.94 -42.29
C LEU A 419 46.60 -43.72 -43.81
N SER A 420 45.74 -44.39 -44.58
CA SER A 420 45.57 -44.10 -46.01
C SER A 420 45.09 -42.66 -46.20
N LYS A 421 45.27 -42.10 -47.39
CA LYS A 421 44.95 -40.69 -47.64
C LYS A 421 43.46 -40.40 -47.49
N GLU A 422 42.59 -41.26 -48.02
CA GLU A 422 41.15 -41.14 -47.82
C GLU A 422 40.75 -41.32 -46.34
N ASP A 423 41.33 -42.30 -45.63
CA ASP A 423 40.99 -42.55 -44.22
C ASP A 423 41.48 -41.41 -43.30
N ALA A 424 42.63 -40.81 -43.61
CA ALA A 424 43.19 -39.68 -42.87
C ALA A 424 42.32 -38.43 -42.99
N GLU A 425 41.80 -38.14 -44.19
CA GLU A 425 40.90 -37.00 -44.42
C GLU A 425 39.57 -37.16 -43.68
N VAL A 426 38.96 -38.36 -43.74
CA VAL A 426 37.71 -38.66 -43.03
C VAL A 426 37.92 -38.59 -41.51
N THR A 427 39.00 -39.18 -41.01
CA THR A 427 39.31 -39.18 -39.56
C THR A 427 39.64 -37.77 -39.06
N ALA A 428 40.33 -36.96 -39.86
CA ALA A 428 40.60 -35.56 -39.54
C ALA A 428 39.32 -34.75 -39.40
N ALA A 429 38.37 -34.91 -40.33
CA ALA A 429 37.09 -34.21 -40.29
C ALA A 429 36.28 -34.57 -39.03
N ILE A 430 36.25 -35.86 -38.65
CA ILE A 430 35.57 -36.32 -37.44
C ILE A 430 36.22 -35.74 -36.19
N LEU A 431 37.55 -35.77 -36.08
CA LEU A 431 38.28 -35.26 -34.93
C LEU A 431 38.17 -33.75 -34.80
N CYS A 432 38.35 -33.00 -35.90
CA CYS A 432 38.20 -31.56 -35.92
C CYS A 432 36.80 -31.16 -35.47
N SER A 433 35.75 -31.76 -36.03
CA SER A 433 34.37 -31.43 -35.64
C SER A 433 34.09 -31.72 -34.16
N LYS A 434 34.60 -32.85 -33.64
CA LYS A 434 34.47 -33.20 -32.23
C LYS A 434 35.18 -32.20 -31.32
N TRP A 435 36.44 -31.88 -31.62
CA TRP A 435 37.23 -30.96 -30.81
C TRP A 435 36.72 -29.52 -30.91
N GLU A 436 36.26 -29.08 -32.07
CA GLU A 436 35.62 -27.77 -32.23
C GLU A 436 34.33 -27.65 -31.41
N ALA A 437 33.53 -28.72 -31.34
CA ALA A 437 32.33 -28.76 -30.50
C ALA A 437 32.66 -28.67 -29.00
N GLU A 438 33.72 -29.37 -28.58
CA GLU A 438 34.21 -29.30 -27.20
C GLU A 438 34.80 -27.91 -26.88
N ILE A 439 35.62 -27.32 -27.76
CA ILE A 439 36.17 -25.97 -27.58
C ILE A 439 35.08 -24.89 -27.51
N ARG A 440 33.96 -25.08 -28.22
CA ARG A 440 32.82 -24.15 -28.20
C ARG A 440 32.01 -24.23 -26.89
N ASN A 441 32.18 -25.28 -26.11
CA ASN A 441 31.48 -25.46 -24.84
C ASN A 441 32.21 -24.72 -23.71
N PRO A 442 31.61 -23.68 -23.08
CA PRO A 442 32.24 -22.94 -21.98
C PRO A 442 32.55 -23.81 -20.75
N GLU A 443 31.82 -24.91 -20.60
CA GLU A 443 31.99 -25.88 -19.51
C GLU A 443 33.04 -26.96 -19.83
N TRP A 444 33.67 -26.91 -21.01
CA TRP A 444 34.70 -27.88 -21.38
C TRP A 444 36.06 -27.48 -20.84
N HIS A 445 36.67 -28.41 -20.10
CA HIS A 445 37.95 -28.22 -19.43
C HIS A 445 38.93 -29.29 -19.96
N PRO A 446 39.85 -28.95 -20.90
CA PRO A 446 40.73 -29.92 -21.55
C PRO A 446 41.78 -30.56 -20.63
N PHE A 447 41.95 -30.01 -19.43
CA PHE A 447 42.87 -30.50 -18.42
C PHE A 447 42.09 -30.84 -17.15
N ARG A 448 42.28 -32.05 -16.63
CA ARG A 448 41.73 -32.45 -15.33
C ARG A 448 42.80 -32.24 -14.27
N ALA A 449 42.48 -31.49 -13.21
CA ALA A 449 43.34 -31.39 -12.03
C ALA A 449 43.30 -32.73 -11.27
N VAL A 450 44.46 -33.36 -11.12
CA VAL A 450 44.64 -34.60 -10.37
C VAL A 450 45.61 -34.33 -9.24
N MET A 451 45.25 -34.75 -8.03
CA MET A 451 46.12 -34.65 -6.87
C MET A 451 47.12 -35.81 -6.89
N VAL A 452 48.40 -35.52 -7.11
CA VAL A 452 49.50 -36.48 -7.00
C VAL A 452 50.45 -35.98 -5.92
N ASP A 453 50.65 -36.77 -4.87
CA ASP A 453 51.52 -36.45 -3.71
C ASP A 453 51.27 -35.06 -3.08
N GLY A 454 50.00 -34.67 -2.94
CA GLY A 454 49.63 -33.42 -2.28
C GLY A 454 49.84 -32.14 -3.10
N LYS A 455 50.21 -32.26 -4.39
CA LYS A 455 50.23 -31.16 -5.36
C LYS A 455 49.16 -31.36 -6.45
N GLU A 456 48.44 -30.29 -6.79
CA GLU A 456 47.59 -30.25 -7.98
C GLU A 456 48.50 -30.36 -9.22
N MET A 457 48.41 -31.46 -9.97
CA MET A 457 49.00 -31.60 -11.29
C MET A 457 47.88 -31.69 -12.34
N TYR A 458 48.06 -31.00 -13.46
CA TYR A 458 47.13 -31.08 -14.58
C TYR A 458 47.54 -32.24 -15.48
N ASP A 459 46.75 -33.31 -15.48
CA ASP A 459 47.00 -34.46 -16.34
C ASP A 459 46.39 -34.21 -17.73
N ARG A 460 47.11 -34.60 -18.79
CA ARG A 460 46.54 -34.57 -20.15
C ARG A 460 45.54 -35.72 -20.22
N VAL A 461 44.26 -35.42 -20.31
CA VAL A 461 43.26 -36.44 -20.59
C VAL A 461 43.59 -37.05 -21.96
N ALA A 462 44.23 -38.21 -21.98
CA ALA A 462 44.40 -39.01 -23.18
C ALA A 462 43.01 -39.52 -23.56
N TYR A 463 42.36 -38.84 -24.50
CA TYR A 463 41.12 -39.32 -25.08
C TYR A 463 41.41 -40.62 -25.85
N ARG A 464 40.78 -41.71 -25.42
CA ARG A 464 40.65 -42.95 -26.22
C ARG A 464 39.76 -42.71 -27.43
#